data_AF-A0A328ULP6-F1
#
_entry.id   AF-A0A328ULP6-F1
#
_cell.length_a   1.000
_cell.length_b   1.000
_cell.length_c   1.000
_cell.angle_alpha   90.00
_cell.angle_beta   90.00
_cell.angle_gamma   90.00
#
_symmetry.space_group_name_H-M   'P 1'
#
loop_
_entity.id
_entity.type
_entity.pdbx_description
1 polymer ?
#
loop_
_entity_poly.entity_id
_entity_poly.type
_entity_poly.pdbx_seq_one_letter_code
_entity_poly.pdbx_strand_id
1 'polypeptide(L)'
;MGGVHVEKKKLFVVCSSHLDREWYVSYEQTRIYIDGVINRVLDILARQPDYRFMLDGQTSVLEDYLEIYPEREEEIARFVQEGRLLIGPWYIQPDECLPIGESIARNLLLGEKISRRYGEPMKVGYVPDAFGHISQLPQIFTQFGIHNAFMSRGCPPGTRGTSFGREPTAASSPACITRTAPALLWTALICARASAWLKTHRNFRIKSRRRRTWPATSRLLLSPCSPSTATCCRRRRTPPRWASPPMTTSPTALP
;
A
#
# COMPACT_ATOMS: atom_id res chain seq x y z
N MET A 1 20.97 6.86 -48.86
CA MET A 1 20.73 7.63 -47.62
C MET A 1 19.71 6.86 -46.79
N GLY A 2 20.14 6.16 -45.75
CA GLY A 2 19.24 5.36 -44.90
C GLY A 2 18.51 6.26 -43.90
N GLY A 3 17.18 6.33 -44.02
CA GLY A 3 16.34 7.10 -43.09
C GLY A 3 16.34 6.48 -41.70
N VAL A 4 16.55 7.31 -40.67
CA VAL A 4 16.45 6.88 -39.27
C VAL A 4 14.97 6.70 -38.92
N HIS A 5 14.56 5.45 -38.65
CA HIS A 5 13.24 5.17 -38.09
C HIS A 5 13.19 5.63 -36.63
N VAL A 6 12.44 6.71 -36.37
CA VAL A 6 12.15 7.17 -35.02
C VAL A 6 10.88 6.48 -34.52
N GLU A 7 11.05 5.51 -33.60
CA GLU A 7 9.93 4.83 -32.96
C GLU A 7 9.26 5.76 -31.92
N LYS A 8 7.98 6.11 -32.13
CA LYS A 8 7.20 6.89 -31.17
C LYS A 8 6.77 6.00 -30.00
N LYS A 9 7.27 6.29 -28.79
CA LYS A 9 6.84 5.62 -27.55
C LYS A 9 5.79 6.43 -26.82
N LYS A 10 4.76 5.75 -26.31
CA LYS A 10 3.72 6.37 -25.48
C LYS A 10 4.12 6.30 -24.00
N LEU A 11 4.29 7.46 -23.37
CA LEU A 11 4.55 7.56 -21.93
C LEU A 11 3.24 7.77 -21.18
N PHE A 12 3.00 6.95 -20.16
CA PHE A 12 1.89 7.13 -19.23
C PHE A 12 2.46 7.58 -17.89
N VAL A 13 1.95 8.70 -17.37
CA VAL A 13 2.31 9.22 -16.05
C VAL A 13 1.08 9.07 -15.16
N VAL A 14 1.22 8.31 -14.08
CA VAL A 14 0.18 8.15 -13.06
C VAL A 14 0.66 8.85 -11.81
N CYS A 15 -0.07 9.88 -11.39
CA CYS A 15 0.21 10.56 -10.14
C CYS A 15 -0.52 9.84 -9.00
N SER A 16 0.23 9.39 -8.01
CA SER A 16 -0.27 8.79 -6.78
C SER A 16 0.65 9.15 -5.60
N SER A 17 0.15 8.92 -4.40
CA SER A 17 0.95 8.91 -3.18
C SER A 17 0.68 7.60 -2.47
N HIS A 18 1.73 6.90 -2.03
CA HIS A 18 1.60 5.73 -1.18
C HIS A 18 1.47 6.19 0.27
N LEU A 19 0.45 5.71 0.97
CA LEU A 19 0.02 6.21 2.26
C LEU A 19 -0.22 5.04 3.22
N ASP A 20 0.85 4.60 3.88
CA ASP A 20 0.73 3.65 4.98
C ASP A 20 -0.11 4.29 6.09
N ARG A 21 -1.26 3.68 6.40
CA ARG A 21 -2.20 4.20 7.41
C ARG A 21 -1.55 4.34 8.79
N GLU A 22 -0.65 3.41 9.11
CA GLU A 22 0.22 3.45 10.28
C GLU A 22 1.50 2.67 9.97
N TRP A 23 2.66 3.23 10.32
CA TRP A 23 3.95 2.55 10.15
C TRP A 23 4.99 3.03 11.18
N TYR A 24 5.88 3.96 10.80
CA TYR A 24 6.88 4.52 11.72
C TYR A 24 6.37 5.69 12.57
N VAL A 25 5.17 6.18 12.28
CA VAL A 25 4.43 7.18 13.07
C VAL A 25 3.08 6.60 13.48
N SER A 26 2.48 7.19 14.52
CA SER A 26 1.15 6.78 14.96
C SER A 26 0.08 7.13 13.91
N TYR A 27 -1.04 6.42 13.96
CA TYR A 27 -2.22 6.70 13.15
C TYR A 27 -2.60 8.20 13.13
N GLU A 28 -2.69 8.84 14.30
CA GLU A 28 -3.03 10.27 14.39
C GLU A 28 -2.01 11.19 13.71
N GLN A 29 -0.73 10.83 13.75
CA GLN A 29 0.30 11.56 13.02
C GLN A 29 0.17 11.36 11.51
N THR A 30 -0.16 10.14 11.06
CA THR A 30 -0.46 9.85 9.65
C THR A 30 -1.62 10.70 9.14
N ARG A 31 -2.68 10.89 9.93
CA ARG A 31 -3.85 11.70 9.55
C ARG A 31 -3.48 13.14 9.19
N ILE A 32 -2.51 13.73 9.89
CA ILE A 32 -1.98 15.08 9.57
C ILE A 32 -1.27 15.08 8.21
N TYR A 33 -0.57 14.00 7.84
CA TYR A 33 0.02 13.87 6.51
C TYR A 33 -1.02 13.64 5.43
N ILE A 34 -2.03 12.80 5.70
CA ILE A 34 -3.17 12.55 4.80
C ILE A 34 -3.90 13.86 4.49
N ASP A 35 -4.18 14.68 5.51
CA ASP A 35 -4.74 16.02 5.37
C ASP A 35 -3.95 16.86 4.36
N GLY A 36 -2.64 16.99 4.56
CA GLY A 36 -1.77 17.77 3.69
C GLY A 36 -1.72 17.25 2.24
N VAL A 37 -1.78 15.92 2.05
CA VAL A 37 -1.79 15.30 0.72
C VAL A 37 -3.13 15.55 0.02
N ILE A 38 -4.24 15.24 0.67
CA ILE A 38 -5.57 15.32 0.05
C ILE A 38 -5.94 16.77 -0.27
N ASN A 39 -5.76 17.72 0.67
CA ASN A 39 -6.02 19.14 0.38
C ASN A 39 -5.23 19.63 -0.83
N ARG A 40 -3.96 19.25 -0.92
CA ARG A 40 -3.12 19.64 -2.06
C ARG A 40 -3.59 19.00 -3.37
N VAL A 41 -4.05 17.75 -3.33
CA VAL A 41 -4.62 17.07 -4.50
C VAL A 41 -5.91 17.76 -4.94
N LEU A 42 -6.83 18.05 -4.02
CA LEU A 42 -8.07 18.77 -4.31
C LEU A 42 -7.80 20.14 -4.92
N ASP A 43 -6.85 20.92 -4.37
CA ASP A 43 -6.45 22.20 -4.93
C ASP A 43 -5.86 22.09 -6.35
N ILE A 44 -5.16 21.01 -6.67
CA ILE A 44 -4.62 20.77 -8.01
C ILE A 44 -5.76 20.38 -8.96
N LEU A 45 -6.66 19.50 -8.52
CA LEU A 45 -7.84 19.09 -9.29
C LEU A 45 -8.76 20.29 -9.58
N ALA A 46 -8.93 21.23 -8.65
CA ALA A 46 -9.69 22.43 -8.91
C ALA A 46 -9.04 23.34 -9.99
N ARG A 47 -7.70 23.42 -10.02
CA ARG A 47 -6.96 24.34 -10.91
C ARG A 47 -6.56 23.74 -12.26
N GLN A 48 -6.43 22.42 -12.37
CA GLN A 48 -5.90 21.75 -13.56
C GLN A 48 -6.88 20.69 -14.07
N PRO A 49 -7.76 21.02 -15.03
CA PRO A 49 -8.82 20.13 -15.55
C PRO A 49 -8.30 18.77 -16.03
N ASP A 50 -7.13 18.71 -16.64
CA ASP A 50 -6.56 17.47 -17.19
C ASP A 50 -5.83 16.60 -16.16
N TYR A 51 -5.65 17.10 -14.93
CA TYR A 51 -4.94 16.37 -13.89
C TYR A 51 -5.80 15.21 -13.38
N ARG A 52 -5.14 14.05 -13.21
CA ARG A 52 -5.71 12.85 -12.58
C ARG A 52 -4.82 12.38 -11.46
N PHE A 53 -5.44 11.93 -10.37
CA PHE A 53 -4.75 11.41 -9.20
C PHE A 53 -5.33 10.06 -8.79
N MET A 54 -4.46 9.14 -8.41
CA MET A 54 -4.84 7.81 -7.91
C MET A 54 -4.52 7.73 -6.41
N LEU A 55 -5.57 7.60 -5.60
CA LEU A 55 -5.49 7.63 -4.14
C LEU A 55 -5.17 6.23 -3.59
N ASP A 56 -3.96 5.78 -3.88
CA ASP A 56 -3.30 4.59 -3.32
C ASP A 56 -4.09 3.27 -3.33
N GLY A 57 -5.18 3.18 -4.08
CA GLY A 57 -5.95 1.96 -4.18
C GLY A 57 -6.76 1.58 -2.93
N GLN A 58 -6.81 2.43 -1.90
CA GLN A 58 -7.44 2.16 -0.60
C GLN A 58 -8.45 3.25 -0.23
N THR A 59 -9.64 2.85 0.25
CA THR A 59 -10.69 3.80 0.64
C THR A 59 -10.65 4.21 2.10
N SER A 60 -9.93 3.51 2.98
CA SER A 60 -9.81 3.87 4.40
C SER A 60 -9.22 5.27 4.60
N VAL A 61 -8.20 5.62 3.81
CA VAL A 61 -7.57 6.95 3.83
C VAL A 61 -8.57 8.06 3.53
N LEU A 62 -9.54 7.79 2.65
CA LEU A 62 -10.59 8.74 2.32
C LEU A 62 -11.57 8.91 3.50
N GLU A 63 -11.93 7.83 4.19
CA GLU A 63 -12.78 7.91 5.39
C GLU A 63 -12.08 8.66 6.53
N ASP A 64 -10.78 8.38 6.76
CA ASP A 64 -9.99 9.05 7.79
C ASP A 64 -9.92 10.58 7.58
N TYR A 65 -9.92 11.01 6.31
CA TYR A 65 -9.96 12.43 5.92
C TYR A 65 -11.35 13.04 6.08
N LEU A 66 -12.39 12.36 5.62
CA LEU A 66 -13.79 12.84 5.71
C LEU A 66 -14.33 12.86 7.14
N GLU A 67 -13.74 12.08 8.05
CA GLU A 67 -14.03 12.22 9.48
C GLU A 67 -13.60 13.59 10.03
N ILE A 68 -12.55 14.20 9.46
CA ILE A 68 -12.04 15.53 9.84
C ILE A 68 -12.74 16.64 9.04
N TYR A 69 -12.94 16.42 7.74
CA TYR A 69 -13.47 17.40 6.78
C TYR A 69 -14.73 16.89 6.07
N PRO A 70 -15.85 16.66 6.78
CA PRO A 70 -17.07 16.14 6.18
C PRO A 70 -17.65 17.08 5.10
N GLU A 71 -17.39 18.38 5.18
CA GLU A 71 -17.83 19.37 4.19
C GLU A 71 -17.16 19.21 2.81
N ARG A 72 -16.08 18.43 2.71
CA ARG A 72 -15.36 18.16 1.45
C ARG A 72 -15.93 16.97 0.68
N GLU A 73 -16.92 16.27 1.24
CA GLU A 73 -17.47 15.05 0.64
C GLU A 73 -18.02 15.29 -0.77
N GLU A 74 -18.79 16.36 -0.97
CA GLU A 74 -19.37 16.69 -2.27
C GLU A 74 -18.31 17.02 -3.33
N GLU A 75 -17.25 17.72 -2.93
CA GLU A 75 -16.13 18.06 -3.81
C GLU A 75 -15.37 16.80 -4.26
N ILE A 76 -15.14 15.87 -3.33
CA ILE A 76 -14.51 14.58 -3.63
C ILE A 76 -15.40 13.76 -4.57
N ALA A 77 -16.70 13.64 -4.25
CA ALA A 77 -17.66 12.91 -5.06
C ALA A 77 -17.65 13.41 -6.51
N ARG A 78 -17.65 14.73 -6.71
CA ARG A 78 -17.54 15.35 -8.03
C ARG A 78 -16.28 14.88 -8.77
N PHE A 79 -15.09 14.97 -8.16
CA PHE A 79 -13.85 14.56 -8.82
C PHE A 79 -13.76 13.06 -9.10
N VAL A 80 -14.39 12.22 -8.28
CA VAL A 80 -14.49 10.78 -8.52
C VAL A 80 -15.41 10.51 -9.71
N GLN A 81 -16.57 11.16 -9.78
CA GLN A 81 -17.51 11.02 -10.91
C GLN A 81 -16.92 11.53 -12.23
N GLU A 82 -16.12 12.60 -12.19
CA GLU A 82 -15.34 13.08 -13.33
C GLU A 82 -14.22 12.12 -13.77
N GLY A 83 -13.93 11.08 -12.98
CA GLY A 83 -12.84 10.12 -13.25
C GLY A 83 -11.45 10.75 -13.08
N ARG A 84 -11.35 11.81 -12.28
CA ARG A 84 -10.11 12.57 -12.05
C ARG A 84 -9.46 12.21 -10.71
N LEU A 85 -10.25 11.77 -9.75
CA LEU A 85 -9.77 11.13 -8.53
C LEU A 85 -10.16 9.65 -8.58
N LEU A 86 -9.15 8.76 -8.66
CA LEU A 86 -9.35 7.32 -8.69
C LEU A 86 -9.23 6.75 -7.26
N ILE A 87 -10.25 6.02 -6.82
CA ILE A 87 -10.35 5.43 -5.47
C ILE A 87 -10.64 3.92 -5.54
N GLY A 88 -10.35 3.21 -4.45
CA GLY A 88 -10.49 1.76 -4.37
C GLY A 88 -9.49 1.03 -5.30
N PRO A 89 -9.58 -0.30 -5.46
CA PRO A 89 -10.72 -1.14 -5.09
C PRO A 89 -10.67 -1.66 -3.64
N TRP A 90 -9.56 -1.49 -2.93
CA TRP A 90 -9.42 -2.01 -1.58
C TRP A 90 -10.03 -1.09 -0.54
N TYR A 91 -10.41 -1.66 0.60
CA TYR A 91 -10.63 -0.85 1.80
C TYR A 91 -9.30 -0.40 2.39
N ILE A 92 -8.38 -1.32 2.66
CA ILE A 92 -7.00 -1.09 3.11
C ILE A 92 -6.04 -1.89 2.21
N GLN A 93 -4.79 -1.49 2.07
CA GLN A 93 -3.78 -2.33 1.40
C GLN A 93 -3.38 -3.50 2.31
N PRO A 94 -3.68 -4.78 1.95
CA PRO A 94 -3.37 -5.91 2.82
C PRO A 94 -1.96 -6.46 2.58
N ASP A 95 -1.32 -6.98 3.62
CA ASP A 95 -0.34 -8.05 3.45
C ASP A 95 -1.11 -9.34 3.15
N GLU A 96 -1.05 -9.84 1.92
CA GLU A 96 -1.92 -10.92 1.45
C GLU A 96 -1.65 -12.28 2.14
N CYS A 97 -0.46 -12.49 2.69
CA CYS A 97 -0.03 -13.79 3.20
C CYS A 97 -0.45 -14.03 4.67
N LEU A 98 -0.80 -12.97 5.40
CA LEU A 98 -1.13 -13.02 6.83
C LEU A 98 -2.62 -13.29 7.13
N PRO A 99 -3.59 -12.62 6.49
CA PRO A 99 -4.99 -12.81 6.76
C PRO A 99 -5.54 -14.04 6.05
N ILE A 100 -6.68 -14.55 6.55
CA ILE A 100 -7.42 -15.61 5.87
C ILE A 100 -8.09 -15.07 4.58
N GLY A 101 -8.40 -15.97 3.64
CA GLY A 101 -8.97 -15.60 2.34
C GLY A 101 -10.27 -14.80 2.43
N GLU A 102 -11.14 -15.10 3.40
CA GLU A 102 -12.39 -14.34 3.63
C GLU A 102 -12.09 -12.87 3.97
N SER A 103 -11.05 -12.59 4.75
CA SER A 103 -10.68 -11.21 5.10
C SER A 103 -10.22 -10.43 3.86
N ILE A 104 -9.52 -11.06 2.92
CA ILE A 104 -9.11 -10.44 1.65
C ILE A 104 -10.35 -10.14 0.79
N ALA A 105 -11.28 -11.09 0.69
CA ALA A 105 -12.54 -10.88 -0.04
C ALA A 105 -13.39 -9.76 0.58
N ARG A 106 -13.49 -9.72 1.92
CA ARG A 106 -14.21 -8.65 2.65
C ARG A 106 -13.55 -7.29 2.47
N ASN A 107 -12.22 -7.25 2.40
CA ASN A 107 -11.47 -6.02 2.15
C ASN A 107 -11.84 -5.41 0.78
N LEU A 108 -11.91 -6.22 -0.28
CA LEU A 108 -12.38 -5.77 -1.60
C LEU A 108 -13.87 -5.39 -1.59
N LEU A 109 -14.70 -6.21 -0.95
CA LEU A 109 -16.14 -5.95 -0.86
C LEU A 109 -16.42 -4.60 -0.20
N LEU A 110 -15.72 -4.30 0.90
CA LEU A 110 -15.85 -3.04 1.62
C LEU A 110 -15.32 -1.86 0.80
N GLY A 111 -14.15 -2.00 0.16
CA GLY A 111 -13.58 -0.98 -0.70
C GLY A 111 -14.46 -0.64 -1.90
N GLU A 112 -15.05 -1.65 -2.55
CA GLU A 112 -16.01 -1.46 -3.64
C GLU A 112 -17.30 -0.80 -3.14
N LYS A 113 -17.86 -1.24 -2.01
CA LYS A 113 -19.05 -0.64 -1.42
C LYS A 113 -18.84 0.84 -1.09
N ILE A 114 -17.70 1.19 -0.50
CA ILE A 114 -17.38 2.57 -0.15
C ILE A 114 -17.16 3.41 -1.40
N SER A 115 -16.39 2.90 -2.36
CA SER A 115 -16.11 3.62 -3.61
C SER A 115 -17.41 3.96 -4.35
N ARG A 116 -18.35 3.01 -4.42
CA ARG A 116 -19.67 3.16 -5.07
C ARG A 116 -20.55 4.25 -4.48
N ARG A 117 -20.27 4.74 -3.26
CA ARG A 117 -20.94 5.93 -2.71
C ARG A 117 -20.58 7.20 -3.49
N TYR A 118 -19.37 7.25 -4.04
CA TYR A 118 -18.83 8.42 -4.75
C TYR A 118 -18.85 8.23 -6.27
N GLY A 119 -18.55 7.01 -6.76
CA GLY A 119 -18.54 6.67 -8.18
C GLY A 119 -18.02 5.26 -8.44
N GLU A 120 -17.68 4.94 -9.68
CA GLU A 120 -17.15 3.61 -9.99
C GLU A 120 -15.75 3.39 -9.39
N PRO A 121 -15.52 2.27 -8.67
CA PRO A 121 -14.19 1.95 -8.15
C PRO A 121 -13.18 1.73 -9.28
N MET A 122 -11.91 2.04 -9.00
CA MET A 122 -10.81 1.67 -9.88
C MET A 122 -10.75 0.15 -10.04
N LYS A 123 -10.95 -0.36 -11.26
CA LYS A 123 -10.87 -1.80 -11.58
C LYS A 123 -9.43 -2.26 -11.85
N VAL A 124 -8.51 -1.91 -10.96
CA VAL A 124 -7.10 -2.33 -10.98
C VAL A 124 -6.73 -2.84 -9.59
N GLY A 125 -6.28 -4.09 -9.52
CA GLY A 125 -5.76 -4.69 -8.28
C GLY A 125 -4.45 -4.00 -7.92
N TYR A 126 -4.48 -3.14 -6.92
CA TYR A 126 -3.31 -2.32 -6.58
C TYR A 126 -2.64 -2.85 -5.32
N VAL A 127 -1.49 -3.49 -5.48
CA VAL A 127 -0.71 -4.13 -4.40
C VAL A 127 0.77 -3.80 -4.58
N PRO A 128 1.15 -2.51 -4.46
CA PRO A 128 2.51 -2.08 -4.76
C PRO A 128 3.52 -2.65 -3.76
N ASP A 129 3.20 -2.65 -2.45
CA ASP A 129 4.18 -2.90 -1.39
C ASP A 129 3.94 -4.16 -0.55
N ALA A 130 3.05 -5.06 -0.98
CA ALA A 130 2.81 -6.31 -0.27
C ALA A 130 4.06 -7.23 -0.21
N PHE A 131 4.32 -7.85 0.94
CA PHE A 131 5.49 -8.70 1.19
C PHE A 131 5.30 -10.14 0.72
N GLY A 132 5.01 -10.28 -0.57
CA GLY A 132 4.63 -11.55 -1.18
C GLY A 132 3.19 -11.52 -1.63
N HIS A 133 2.86 -12.39 -2.59
CA HIS A 133 1.53 -12.45 -3.18
C HIS A 133 1.00 -13.88 -3.13
N ILE A 134 -0.28 -14.03 -2.79
CA ILE A 134 -0.92 -15.34 -2.76
C ILE A 134 -1.26 -15.81 -4.18
N SER A 135 -1.16 -17.13 -4.43
CA SER A 135 -1.44 -17.71 -5.75
C SER A 135 -2.89 -17.51 -6.21
N GLN A 136 -3.82 -17.29 -5.28
CA GLN A 136 -5.25 -17.15 -5.52
C GLN A 136 -5.66 -15.70 -5.85
N LEU A 137 -4.74 -14.73 -5.77
CA LEU A 137 -5.07 -13.32 -6.00
C LEU A 137 -5.71 -13.06 -7.39
N PRO A 138 -5.25 -13.69 -8.50
CA PRO A 138 -5.92 -13.55 -9.80
C PRO A 138 -7.36 -14.07 -9.81
N GLN A 139 -7.63 -15.17 -9.10
CA GLN A 139 -8.97 -15.75 -8.96
C GLN A 139 -9.88 -14.80 -8.19
N ILE A 140 -9.40 -14.29 -7.05
CA ILE A 140 -10.13 -13.33 -6.22
C ILE A 140 -10.43 -12.08 -7.06
N PHE A 141 -9.43 -11.46 -7.68
CA PHE A 141 -9.64 -10.26 -8.51
C PHE A 141 -10.65 -10.47 -9.63
N THR A 142 -10.61 -11.61 -10.32
CA THR A 142 -11.57 -11.92 -11.38
C THR A 142 -13.01 -11.95 -10.86
N GLN A 143 -13.24 -12.45 -9.64
CA GLN A 143 -14.57 -12.44 -9.01
C GLN A 143 -15.09 -11.01 -8.71
N PHE A 144 -14.20 -10.03 -8.56
CA PHE A 144 -14.54 -8.61 -8.39
C PHE A 144 -14.49 -7.81 -9.72
N GLY A 145 -14.37 -8.49 -10.85
CA GLY A 145 -14.28 -7.87 -12.18
C GLY A 145 -12.98 -7.10 -12.41
N ILE A 146 -11.90 -7.46 -11.71
CA ILE A 146 -10.57 -6.87 -11.82
C ILE A 146 -9.69 -7.81 -12.64
N HIS A 147 -9.24 -7.35 -13.81
CA HIS A 147 -8.45 -8.16 -14.74
C HIS A 147 -6.99 -7.69 -14.89
N ASN A 148 -6.67 -6.56 -14.26
CA ASN A 148 -5.32 -6.00 -14.28
C ASN A 148 -4.90 -5.72 -12.85
N ALA A 149 -3.63 -5.98 -12.55
CA ALA A 149 -3.06 -5.66 -11.26
C ALA A 149 -1.68 -5.01 -11.40
N PHE A 150 -1.38 -4.15 -10.44
CA PHE A 150 -0.08 -3.51 -10.27
C PHE A 150 0.60 -4.10 -9.04
N MET A 151 1.77 -4.68 -9.26
CA MET A 151 2.63 -5.29 -8.25
C MET A 151 4.05 -4.78 -8.47
N SER A 152 4.74 -4.38 -7.40
CA SER A 152 6.15 -3.98 -7.48
C SER A 152 7.10 -5.03 -6.90
N ARG A 153 6.67 -5.70 -5.83
CA ARG A 153 7.42 -6.78 -5.18
C ARG A 153 7.13 -8.13 -5.84
N GLY A 154 8.03 -9.09 -5.65
CA GLY A 154 7.89 -10.44 -6.20
C GLY A 154 8.00 -10.56 -7.73
N CYS A 155 8.26 -9.46 -8.46
CA CYS A 155 8.38 -9.45 -9.91
C CYS A 155 9.81 -9.12 -10.37
N PRO A 156 10.58 -10.09 -10.89
CA PRO A 156 11.93 -9.85 -11.39
C PRO A 156 11.98 -8.83 -12.54
N PRO A 157 13.06 -8.04 -12.67
CA PRO A 157 13.26 -7.15 -13.82
C PRO A 157 13.19 -7.92 -15.14
N GLY A 158 12.43 -7.41 -16.11
CA GLY A 158 12.23 -8.06 -17.41
C GLY A 158 10.92 -8.85 -17.54
N THR A 159 10.18 -9.03 -16.44
CA THR A 159 8.84 -9.61 -16.44
C THR A 159 7.85 -8.65 -17.12
N ARG A 160 7.65 -8.78 -18.43
CA ARG A 160 6.70 -7.94 -19.19
C ARG A 160 5.33 -8.60 -19.23
N GLY A 161 4.32 -7.93 -18.67
CA GLY A 161 2.91 -8.26 -18.93
C GLY A 161 2.58 -9.72 -18.63
N THR A 162 3.06 -10.26 -17.51
CA THR A 162 2.74 -11.63 -17.13
C THR A 162 1.25 -11.77 -16.91
N SER A 163 0.60 -12.53 -17.78
CA SER A 163 -0.66 -13.18 -17.46
C SER A 163 -0.35 -14.26 -16.43
N PHE A 164 -0.73 -14.08 -15.16
CA PHE A 164 -0.69 -15.18 -14.20
C PHE A 164 -1.79 -16.18 -14.60
N GLY A 165 -1.37 -17.24 -15.30
CA GLY A 165 -2.22 -18.35 -15.72
C GLY A 165 -1.62 -19.70 -15.33
N ARG A 166 -0.90 -19.77 -14.20
CA ARG A 166 -0.44 -21.06 -13.68
C ARG A 166 -1.58 -21.67 -12.86
N GLU A 167 -2.14 -22.74 -13.41
CA GLU A 167 -3.27 -23.54 -12.93
C GLU A 167 -3.58 -23.39 -11.43
N PRO A 168 -4.69 -22.72 -11.07
CA PRO A 168 -5.39 -23.07 -9.85
C PRO A 168 -5.91 -24.50 -10.02
N THR A 169 -5.78 -25.35 -9.00
CA THR A 169 -6.33 -26.72 -8.98
C THR A 169 -7.86 -26.79 -9.00
N ALA A 170 -8.54 -25.80 -9.56
CA ALA A 170 -9.95 -25.83 -9.90
C ALA A 170 -10.18 -24.91 -11.12
N ALA A 171 -10.71 -25.50 -12.19
CA ALA A 171 -10.90 -24.89 -13.48
C ALA A 171 -11.86 -23.68 -13.43
N SER A 172 -11.37 -22.48 -13.82
CA SER A 172 -12.12 -21.46 -14.58
C SER A 172 -11.35 -20.12 -14.73
N SER A 173 -11.06 -19.74 -15.99
CA SER A 173 -11.03 -18.36 -16.53
C SER A 173 -9.87 -17.40 -16.15
N PRO A 174 -9.86 -16.16 -16.70
CA PRO A 174 -8.98 -15.66 -17.75
C PRO A 174 -7.71 -14.94 -17.21
N ALA A 175 -6.75 -14.69 -18.11
CA ALA A 175 -5.46 -14.05 -17.81
C ALA A 175 -5.58 -12.71 -17.06
N CYS A 176 -5.09 -12.64 -15.81
CA CYS A 176 -4.84 -11.38 -15.11
C CYS A 176 -3.50 -10.81 -15.60
N ILE A 177 -3.53 -9.67 -16.30
CA ILE A 177 -2.30 -9.03 -16.82
C ILE A 177 -1.70 -8.18 -15.70
N THR A 178 -0.57 -8.62 -15.16
CA THR A 178 0.23 -7.81 -14.24
C THR A 178 1.19 -6.92 -15.03
N ARG A 179 1.15 -5.60 -14.81
CA ARG A 179 2.15 -4.67 -15.37
C ARG A 179 3.06 -4.17 -14.26
N THR A 180 4.33 -4.53 -14.35
CA THR A 180 5.38 -4.04 -13.45
C THR A 180 5.90 -2.70 -13.95
N ALA A 181 5.88 -1.66 -13.11
CA ALA A 181 6.70 -0.47 -13.35
C ALA A 181 8.08 -0.69 -12.70
N PRO A 182 9.19 -0.35 -13.36
CA PRO A 182 10.51 -0.44 -12.73
C PRO A 182 10.57 0.52 -11.53
N ALA A 183 10.92 -0.02 -10.36
CA ALA A 183 11.01 0.70 -9.07
C ALA A 183 11.87 1.98 -9.11
N LEU A 184 12.79 2.09 -10.07
CA LEU A 184 13.74 3.21 -10.20
C LEU A 184 13.10 4.57 -10.52
N LEU A 185 11.87 4.62 -11.05
CA LEU A 185 11.19 5.89 -11.33
C LEU A 185 10.42 6.45 -10.12
N TRP A 186 10.17 5.64 -9.11
CA TRP A 186 9.37 6.00 -7.93
C TRP A 186 10.17 6.84 -6.93
N THR A 187 11.41 6.43 -6.64
CA THR A 187 12.29 7.13 -5.69
C THR A 187 12.99 8.36 -6.30
N ALA A 188 13.26 8.34 -7.62
CA ALA A 188 14.05 9.38 -8.27
C ALA A 188 13.37 10.77 -8.28
N LEU A 189 12.03 10.83 -8.37
CA LEU A 189 11.28 12.09 -8.35
C LEU A 189 11.22 12.74 -6.95
N ILE A 190 11.18 11.93 -5.89
CA ILE A 190 11.20 12.40 -4.50
C ILE A 190 12.60 12.94 -4.14
N CYS A 191 13.66 12.22 -4.51
CA CYS A 191 15.04 12.66 -4.23
C CYS A 191 15.48 13.86 -5.06
N ALA A 192 15.02 14.00 -6.31
CA ALA A 192 15.36 15.14 -7.16
C ALA A 192 14.76 16.45 -6.64
N ARG A 193 13.53 16.43 -6.12
CA ARG A 193 12.88 17.61 -5.51
C ARG A 193 13.46 17.96 -4.14
N ALA A 194 13.78 16.97 -3.29
CA ALA A 194 14.44 17.21 -2.00
C ALA A 194 15.84 17.82 -2.18
N SER A 195 16.60 17.33 -3.16
CA SER A 195 17.95 17.84 -3.47
C SER A 195 17.90 19.26 -4.06
N ALA A 196 16.90 19.57 -4.89
CA ALA A 196 16.70 20.91 -5.44
C ALA A 196 16.27 21.93 -4.37
N TRP A 197 15.42 21.51 -3.42
CA TRP A 197 14.98 22.34 -2.29
C TRP A 197 16.10 22.62 -1.29
N LEU A 198 16.91 21.61 -0.94
CA LEU A 198 18.08 21.75 -0.06
C LEU A 198 19.19 22.63 -0.67
N LYS A 199 19.32 22.63 -2.00
CA LYS A 199 20.29 23.51 -2.70
C LYS A 199 19.84 24.97 -2.74
N THR A 200 18.53 25.25 -2.77
CA THR A 200 18.00 26.62 -2.82
C THR A 200 17.88 27.30 -1.45
N HIS A 201 17.84 26.54 -0.34
CA HIS A 201 17.56 27.09 1.00
C HIS A 201 18.75 27.05 1.98
N ARG A 202 19.99 26.99 1.49
CA ARG A 202 21.24 26.93 2.29
C ARG A 202 21.50 28.11 3.23
N ASN A 203 20.70 29.18 3.18
CA ASN A 203 20.91 30.41 3.96
C ASN A 203 19.78 30.76 4.95
N PHE A 204 18.96 29.80 5.40
CA PHE A 204 18.01 30.07 6.47
C PHE A 204 18.72 30.11 7.85
N ARG A 205 19.28 31.28 8.17
CA ARG A 205 19.91 31.58 9.45
C ARG A 205 18.83 31.82 10.50
N ILE A 206 18.53 30.82 11.32
CA ILE A 206 17.65 30.98 12.49
C ILE A 206 18.30 31.97 13.45
N LYS A 207 17.69 33.14 13.65
CA LYS A 207 18.07 34.10 14.68
C LYS A 207 17.76 33.50 16.06
N SER A 208 18.75 32.91 16.71
CA SER A 208 18.64 32.48 18.11
C SER A 208 18.51 33.70 19.03
N ARG A 209 17.34 33.89 19.67
CA ARG A 209 17.15 34.89 20.72
C ARG A 209 17.03 34.20 22.09
N ARG A 210 18.11 34.34 22.86
CA ARG A 210 18.33 34.16 24.31
C ARG A 210 18.04 32.79 24.97
N ARG A 211 19.13 32.22 25.48
CA ARG A 211 19.23 31.14 26.47
C ARG A 211 18.39 31.42 27.72
N ARG A 212 17.57 30.45 28.11
CA ARG A 212 17.18 30.20 29.52
C ARG A 212 17.61 28.78 29.84
N THR A 213 18.58 28.67 30.73
CA THR A 213 19.14 27.42 31.28
C THR A 213 18.18 26.79 32.28
N TRP A 214 17.94 25.48 32.17
CA TRP A 214 17.53 24.60 33.27
C TRP A 214 18.22 23.22 33.12
N PRO A 215 18.46 22.50 34.23
CA PRO A 215 19.67 21.73 34.46
C PRO A 215 19.61 20.27 33.99
N ALA A 216 20.80 19.72 33.79
CA ALA A 216 21.07 18.35 33.41
C ALA A 216 20.91 17.38 34.59
N THR A 217 20.02 16.39 34.45
CA THR A 217 20.10 15.12 35.19
C THR A 217 19.44 13.99 34.38
N SER A 218 20.27 13.13 33.78
CA SER A 218 20.10 11.66 33.78
C SER A 218 21.22 11.04 32.95
N ARG A 219 22.29 10.64 33.66
CA ARG A 219 23.22 9.60 33.21
C ARG A 219 22.44 8.28 33.16
N LEU A 220 22.36 7.66 31.99
CA LEU A 220 22.19 6.21 31.88
C LEU A 220 23.45 5.66 31.23
N LEU A 221 24.18 4.91 32.05
CA LEU A 221 25.43 4.24 31.75
C LEU A 221 25.18 3.12 30.72
N LEU A 222 25.85 3.21 29.58
CA LEU A 222 26.14 2.07 28.72
C LEU A 222 27.40 1.39 29.27
N SER A 223 27.28 0.13 29.70
CA SER A 223 28.41 -0.74 29.99
C SER A 223 28.54 -1.79 28.88
N PRO A 224 29.73 -1.97 28.27
CA PRO A 224 29.98 -3.02 27.29
C PRO A 224 30.29 -4.36 27.99
N CYS A 225 29.72 -5.46 27.50
CA CYS A 225 29.99 -6.81 27.99
C CYS A 225 31.15 -7.45 27.19
N SER A 226 32.15 -7.97 27.91
CA SER A 226 33.35 -8.64 27.41
C SER A 226 33.13 -10.16 27.29
N PRO A 227 33.82 -10.88 26.36
CA PRO A 227 33.56 -12.28 26.08
C PRO A 227 34.42 -13.22 26.94
N SER A 228 33.84 -13.90 27.92
CA SER A 228 34.42 -15.13 28.47
C SER A 228 33.35 -16.01 29.12
N THR A 229 33.07 -17.15 28.48
CA THR A 229 32.80 -18.48 29.08
C THR A 229 32.14 -19.35 28.01
N ALA A 230 33.00 -19.99 27.22
CA ALA A 230 32.61 -21.16 26.44
C ALA A 230 32.49 -22.37 27.38
N THR A 231 31.51 -23.23 27.06
CA THR A 231 31.41 -24.65 27.44
C THR A 231 30.74 -24.96 28.79
N CYS A 232 29.46 -25.37 28.75
CA CYS A 232 29.06 -26.65 29.33
C CYS A 232 27.64 -27.08 28.92
N CYS A 233 27.52 -28.35 28.51
CA CYS A 233 26.32 -29.19 28.49
C CYS A 233 25.23 -28.97 27.43
N ARG A 234 25.45 -29.66 26.31
CA ARG A 234 24.43 -30.43 25.56
C ARG A 234 23.39 -31.06 26.50
N ARG A 235 22.09 -30.89 26.23
CA ARG A 235 21.09 -31.98 26.35
C ARG A 235 19.77 -31.66 25.62
N ARG A 236 19.53 -32.49 24.58
CA ARG A 236 18.27 -33.11 24.12
C ARG A 236 17.13 -32.21 23.63
N ARG A 237 16.95 -32.26 22.30
CA ARG A 237 15.73 -31.96 21.55
C ARG A 237 14.67 -33.05 21.81
N THR A 238 13.48 -32.66 22.24
CA THR A 238 12.20 -33.34 22.00
C THR A 238 11.11 -32.28 21.91
N PRO A 239 10.29 -32.22 20.85
CA PRO A 239 9.17 -31.28 20.77
C PRO A 239 7.96 -31.81 21.57
N PRO A 240 7.10 -30.92 22.11
CA PRO A 240 5.94 -31.33 22.88
C PRO A 240 4.85 -31.92 21.97
N ARG A 241 4.34 -33.11 22.34
CA ARG A 241 3.13 -33.71 21.74
C ARG A 241 1.91 -33.03 22.35
N TRP A 242 1.10 -32.39 21.51
CA TRP A 242 -0.27 -32.00 21.85
C TRP A 242 -1.16 -33.23 21.65
N ALA A 243 -1.71 -33.74 22.75
CA ALA A 243 -2.68 -34.84 22.71
C ALA A 243 -4.08 -34.29 22.42
N SER A 244 -4.68 -34.71 21.31
CA SER A 244 -6.11 -34.51 21.03
C SER A 244 -6.92 -35.61 21.73
N PRO A 245 -8.08 -35.30 22.35
CA PRO A 245 -8.96 -36.31 22.91
C PRO A 245 -9.70 -37.09 21.80
N PRO A 246 -10.09 -38.35 22.04
CA PRO A 246 -10.72 -39.20 21.03
C PRO A 246 -12.15 -38.75 20.69
N MET A 247 -12.44 -38.68 19.38
CA MET A 247 -13.81 -38.58 18.84
C MET A 247 -14.54 -39.92 19.05
N THR A 248 -15.57 -39.92 19.89
CA THR A 248 -16.57 -40.99 19.93
C THR A 248 -17.64 -40.72 18.88
N THR A 249 -17.72 -41.59 17.89
CA THR A 249 -18.83 -41.68 16.94
C THR A 249 -19.98 -42.47 17.56
N SER A 250 -21.19 -41.90 17.56
CA SER A 250 -22.44 -42.65 17.73
C SER A 250 -23.53 -42.05 16.84
N PRO A 251 -24.23 -42.86 16.03
CA PRO A 251 -25.27 -42.38 15.13
C PRO A 251 -26.64 -42.43 15.83
N THR A 252 -27.40 -41.34 15.80
CA THR A 252 -28.82 -41.40 16.17
C THR A 252 -29.66 -40.49 15.28
N ALA A 253 -30.74 -41.08 14.81
CA ALA A 253 -31.67 -40.63 13.79
C ALA A 253 -32.52 -39.40 14.16
N LEU A 254 -33.04 -38.77 13.10
CA LEU A 254 -34.16 -37.84 13.07
C LEU A 254 -35.36 -38.35 13.89
N PRO A 255 -36.16 -37.42 14.42
CA PRO A 255 -37.52 -37.24 13.87
C PRO A 255 -37.76 -35.86 13.27
#